data_AF-A0A3M7PGR5-F1
#
_entry.id   AF-A0A3M7PGR5-F1
#
_cell.length_a   1.000
_cell.length_b   1.000
_cell.length_c   1.000
_cell.angle_alpha   90.00
_cell.angle_beta   90.00
_cell.angle_gamma   90.00
#
_symmetry.space_group_name_H-M   'P 1'
#
loop_
_entity.id
_entity.type
_entity.pdbx_description
1 polymer ?
#
loop_
_entity_poly.entity_id
_entity_poly.type
_entity_poly.pdbx_seq_one_letter_code
_entity_poly.pdbx_strand_id
1 'polypeptide(L)'
;MFDSSYLVITLKEKCKEYKISYQGTKAQLIKRLNDYISLNGINVGQVENEEQVEERSEEEEEFTDVQINTSPVEVESDGDLVEEINKNGKRTRVLAHYKFTREFESIDQAYNFLKDDIENNWSRIRMRKTNDGTKDCFSCSTKMCRSKLYILFHDEEENISLWNSDIPHDHSSVEDDDGKVYGINQVTKEQIGILYQTRVKTATNILYSLREQVSQFKEKKFDDDSNVINPLYVPGLKIPTKLQINNYLHNTFKPKIDFNEGKKKTKFSYGNLQLWIENNLETNMKLLFWII
;
A
#
# COMPACT_ATOMS: atom_id res chain seq x y z
N MET A 1 -17.32 -32.24 -24.59
CA MET A 1 -16.00 -31.58 -24.67
C MET A 1 -16.09 -30.31 -23.84
N PHE A 2 -15.12 -30.04 -22.96
CA PHE A 2 -15.12 -28.86 -22.09
C PHE A 2 -14.78 -27.59 -22.89
N ASP A 3 -15.35 -26.45 -22.50
CA ASP A 3 -15.14 -25.16 -23.17
C ASP A 3 -15.03 -23.99 -22.17
N SER A 4 -14.99 -22.77 -22.69
CA SER A 4 -14.82 -21.54 -21.90
C SER A 4 -16.02 -21.17 -21.04
N SER A 5 -17.18 -21.83 -21.16
CA SER A 5 -18.37 -21.56 -20.35
C SER A 5 -18.25 -22.10 -18.92
N TYR A 6 -17.44 -23.14 -18.70
CA TYR A 6 -17.28 -23.78 -17.39
C TYR A 6 -16.53 -22.90 -16.38
N LEU A 7 -16.95 -22.92 -15.11
CA LEU A 7 -16.21 -22.26 -14.03
C LEU A 7 -14.89 -23.00 -13.74
N VAL A 8 -13.86 -22.24 -13.32
CA VAL A 8 -12.52 -22.80 -13.05
C VAL A 8 -12.56 -23.82 -11.91
N ILE A 9 -13.44 -23.62 -10.93
CA ILE A 9 -13.63 -24.53 -9.78
C ILE A 9 -14.08 -25.90 -10.30
N THR A 10 -15.14 -25.93 -11.12
CA THR A 10 -15.69 -27.15 -11.73
C THR A 10 -14.66 -27.88 -12.61
N LEU A 11 -13.84 -27.15 -13.36
CA LEU A 11 -12.76 -27.74 -14.17
C LEU A 11 -11.68 -28.39 -13.30
N LYS A 12 -11.35 -27.80 -12.14
CA LYS A 12 -10.37 -28.38 -11.20
C LYS A 12 -10.90 -29.63 -10.51
N GLU A 13 -12.18 -29.63 -10.12
CA GLU A 13 -12.85 -30.81 -9.57
C GLU A 13 -12.81 -31.97 -10.55
N LYS A 14 -13.14 -31.71 -11.83
CA LYS A 14 -13.04 -32.74 -12.88
C LYS A 14 -11.61 -33.23 -13.11
N CYS A 15 -10.61 -32.35 -13.04
CA CYS A 15 -9.22 -32.79 -13.09
C CYS A 15 -8.85 -33.72 -11.92
N LYS A 16 -9.33 -33.43 -10.69
CA LYS A 16 -9.12 -34.31 -9.54
C LYS A 16 -9.82 -35.66 -9.71
N GLU A 17 -11.06 -35.66 -10.20
CA GLU A 17 -11.83 -36.88 -10.50
C GLU A 17 -11.09 -37.80 -11.48
N TYR A 18 -10.51 -37.21 -12.54
CA TYR A 18 -9.72 -37.95 -13.53
C TYR A 18 -8.27 -38.20 -13.12
N LYS A 19 -7.86 -37.86 -11.89
CA LYS A 19 -6.49 -37.98 -11.38
C LYS A 19 -5.44 -37.30 -12.28
N ILE A 20 -5.80 -36.19 -12.92
CA ILE A 20 -4.89 -35.36 -13.74
C ILE A 20 -4.59 -34.03 -13.05
N SER A 21 -3.45 -33.41 -13.40
CA SER A 21 -3.03 -32.16 -12.77
C SER A 21 -4.09 -31.04 -12.90
N TYR A 22 -4.52 -30.50 -11.75
CA TYR A 22 -5.46 -29.39 -11.63
C TYR A 22 -4.77 -28.01 -11.55
N GLN A 23 -3.45 -27.97 -11.73
CA GLN A 23 -2.67 -26.73 -11.76
C GLN A 23 -2.67 -26.11 -13.16
N GLY A 24 -2.69 -24.77 -13.21
CA GLY A 24 -2.60 -23.99 -14.44
C GLY A 24 -3.77 -23.03 -14.69
N THR A 25 -3.75 -22.40 -15.85
CA THR A 25 -4.79 -21.46 -16.30
C THR A 25 -6.03 -22.19 -16.83
N LYS A 26 -7.18 -21.51 -16.91
CA LYS A 26 -8.46 -22.07 -17.41
C LYS A 26 -8.31 -22.77 -18.76
N ALA A 27 -7.61 -22.14 -19.70
CA ALA A 27 -7.35 -22.71 -21.02
C ALA A 27 -6.51 -24.00 -20.96
N GLN A 28 -5.52 -24.06 -20.06
CA GLN A 28 -4.70 -25.25 -19.85
C GLN A 28 -5.51 -26.40 -19.25
N LEU A 29 -6.42 -26.11 -18.31
CA LEU A 29 -7.33 -27.10 -17.73
C LEU A 29 -8.29 -27.65 -18.78
N ILE A 30 -8.92 -26.78 -19.57
CA ILE A 30 -9.83 -27.18 -20.67
C ILE A 30 -9.09 -28.07 -21.67
N LYS A 31 -7.91 -27.64 -22.12
CA LYS A 31 -7.09 -28.42 -23.07
C LYS A 31 -6.78 -29.79 -22.49
N ARG A 32 -6.27 -29.86 -21.26
CA ARG A 32 -5.87 -31.11 -20.61
C ARG A 32 -7.04 -32.07 -20.41
N LEU A 33 -8.21 -31.56 -20.01
CA LEU A 33 -9.42 -32.35 -19.86
C LEU A 33 -9.93 -32.89 -21.21
N ASN A 34 -9.86 -32.08 -22.26
CA ASN A 34 -10.25 -32.50 -23.61
C ASN A 34 -9.24 -33.49 -24.20
N ASP A 35 -7.95 -33.31 -23.95
CA ASP A 35 -6.90 -34.24 -24.35
C ASP A 35 -7.11 -35.59 -23.63
N TYR A 36 -7.42 -35.57 -22.33
CA TYR A 36 -7.75 -36.78 -21.55
C TYR A 36 -8.99 -37.51 -22.09
N ILE A 37 -10.08 -36.78 -22.36
CA ILE A 37 -11.29 -37.35 -22.97
C ILE A 37 -10.99 -37.91 -24.37
N SER A 38 -10.12 -37.25 -25.14
CA SER A 38 -9.76 -37.72 -26.48
C SER A 38 -8.88 -38.97 -26.44
N LEU A 39 -7.96 -39.06 -25.46
CA LEU A 39 -7.07 -40.19 -25.27
C LEU A 39 -7.79 -41.41 -24.67
N ASN A 40 -8.68 -41.20 -23.70
CA ASN A 40 -9.43 -42.27 -23.03
C ASN A 40 -10.78 -42.57 -23.69
N GLY A 41 -11.32 -41.66 -24.50
CA GLY A 41 -12.51 -41.87 -25.31
C GLY A 41 -12.26 -42.69 -26.58
N ILE A 42 -11.00 -42.91 -26.96
CA ILE A 42 -10.61 -43.80 -28.08
C ILE A 42 -10.33 -45.24 -27.58
N ASN A 43 -10.05 -45.44 -26.29
CA ASN A 43 -9.79 -46.77 -25.70
C ASN A 43 -10.94 -47.20 -24.78
N VAL A 44 -12.05 -47.62 -25.38
CA VAL A 44 -12.92 -48.63 -24.75
C VAL A 44 -12.23 -49.98 -24.93
N GLY A 45 -11.47 -50.40 -23.93
CA GLY A 45 -10.94 -51.77 -23.83
C GLY A 45 -9.64 -51.88 -23.05
N GLN A 46 -9.77 -52.27 -21.76
CA GLN A 46 -8.82 -52.98 -20.87
C GLN A 46 -7.35 -52.47 -20.85
N VAL A 47 -6.71 -52.30 -19.69
CA VAL A 47 -6.08 -53.39 -18.93
C VAL A 47 -5.69 -52.86 -17.53
N GLU A 48 -5.78 -53.77 -16.56
CA GLU A 48 -5.44 -53.68 -15.14
C GLU A 48 -3.93 -53.58 -14.85
N ASN A 49 -3.59 -53.20 -13.61
CA ASN A 49 -2.31 -53.34 -12.89
C ASN A 49 -1.13 -52.50 -13.40
N GLU A 50 -0.19 -51.98 -12.60
CA GLU A 50 0.36 -52.31 -11.27
C GLU A 50 1.17 -51.05 -10.84
N GLU A 51 1.03 -50.52 -9.63
CA GLU A 51 1.87 -50.74 -8.43
C GLU A 51 2.65 -49.47 -8.01
N GLN A 52 2.55 -49.20 -6.70
CA GLN A 52 3.45 -48.47 -5.78
C GLN A 52 3.70 -46.96 -5.99
N VAL A 53 3.40 -46.17 -4.95
CA VAL A 53 4.42 -45.58 -4.05
C VAL A 53 3.74 -44.79 -2.91
N GLU A 54 4.09 -45.22 -1.70
CA GLU A 54 4.18 -44.54 -0.39
C GLU A 54 2.98 -43.78 0.21
N GLU A 55 2.43 -44.43 1.24
CA GLU A 55 1.76 -43.85 2.40
C GLU A 55 2.55 -42.68 3.01
N ARG A 56 1.85 -41.58 3.26
CA ARG A 56 2.11 -40.73 4.42
C ARG A 56 0.81 -40.13 4.94
N SER A 57 0.32 -40.77 6.01
CA SER A 57 -0.67 -40.36 7.01
C SER A 57 -1.29 -38.95 6.86
N GLU A 58 -2.56 -38.92 6.49
CA GLU A 58 -3.50 -37.85 6.81
C GLU A 58 -3.97 -38.06 8.25
N GLU A 59 -3.71 -37.09 9.13
CA GLU A 59 -4.48 -36.94 10.37
C GLU A 59 -5.71 -36.10 10.02
N GLU A 60 -6.87 -36.76 10.16
CA GLU A 60 -8.20 -36.19 10.04
C GLU A 60 -8.44 -35.19 11.18
N GLU A 61 -8.63 -33.91 10.84
CA GLU A 61 -9.38 -33.00 11.71
C GLU A 61 -10.77 -32.81 11.10
N GLU A 62 -11.71 -33.61 11.61
CA GLU A 62 -13.14 -33.45 11.50
C GLU A 62 -13.55 -32.10 12.11
N PHE A 63 -13.83 -31.10 11.28
CA PHE A 63 -14.50 -29.88 11.73
C PHE A 63 -16.01 -30.03 11.47
N THR A 64 -16.73 -30.26 12.56
CA THR A 64 -18.19 -30.29 12.64
C THR A 64 -18.79 -28.94 12.22
N ASP A 65 -19.82 -29.00 11.37
CA ASP A 65 -20.68 -27.87 11.01
C ASP A 65 -21.37 -27.28 12.25
N VAL A 66 -20.95 -26.09 12.68
CA VAL A 66 -21.70 -25.26 13.62
C VAL A 66 -22.62 -24.35 12.83
N GLN A 67 -23.90 -24.75 12.69
CA GLN A 67 -24.98 -23.85 12.28
C GLN A 67 -25.21 -22.80 13.38
N ILE A 68 -24.70 -21.59 13.18
CA ILE A 68 -25.11 -20.42 13.97
C ILE A 68 -26.25 -19.73 13.21
N ASN A 69 -27.48 -20.00 13.66
CA ASN A 69 -28.62 -19.15 13.36
C ASN A 69 -28.44 -17.81 14.09
N THR A 70 -28.04 -16.77 13.36
CA THR A 70 -28.16 -15.37 13.81
C THR A 70 -29.03 -14.60 12.84
N SER A 71 -30.08 -13.99 13.38
CA SER A 71 -30.99 -13.05 12.74
C SER A 71 -30.23 -11.93 11.99
N PRO A 72 -30.79 -11.40 10.90
CA PRO A 72 -30.08 -10.49 10.01
C PRO A 72 -29.76 -9.18 10.72
N VAL A 73 -28.47 -8.94 10.94
CA VAL A 73 -27.93 -7.61 11.21
C VAL A 73 -27.65 -7.00 9.84
N GLU A 74 -28.27 -5.86 9.56
CA GLU A 74 -27.96 -5.04 8.39
C GLU A 74 -26.49 -4.60 8.51
N VAL A 75 -25.62 -5.23 7.73
CA VAL A 75 -24.21 -4.84 7.59
C VAL A 75 -24.14 -3.91 6.39
N GLU A 76 -23.85 -2.64 6.62
CA GLU A 76 -23.46 -1.67 5.60
C GLU A 76 -22.27 -2.26 4.81
N SER A 77 -22.52 -2.56 3.53
CA SER A 77 -21.58 -3.25 2.65
C SER A 77 -20.50 -2.29 2.17
N ASP A 78 -19.39 -2.20 2.90
CA ASP A 78 -18.13 -1.66 2.36
C ASP A 78 -17.59 -2.61 1.27
N GLY A 79 -17.77 -2.24 0.01
CA GLY A 79 -17.40 -3.05 -1.15
C GLY A 79 -15.88 -3.26 -1.29
N ASP A 80 -15.41 -4.47 -0.99
CA ASP A 80 -14.01 -4.87 -1.20
C ASP A 80 -13.68 -5.01 -2.71
N LEU A 81 -12.88 -4.08 -3.24
CA LEU A 81 -12.42 -4.10 -4.65
C LEU A 81 -11.01 -4.70 -4.75
N VAL A 82 -10.92 -5.94 -5.23
CA VAL A 82 -9.64 -6.65 -5.40
C VAL A 82 -8.80 -6.05 -6.54
N GLU A 83 -7.54 -5.68 -6.26
CA GLU A 83 -6.59 -5.24 -7.28
C GLU A 83 -5.51 -6.29 -7.59
N GLU A 84 -5.08 -6.35 -8.85
CA GLU A 84 -3.95 -7.18 -9.28
C GLU A 84 -2.68 -6.33 -9.33
N ILE A 85 -1.70 -6.65 -8.48
CA ILE A 85 -0.38 -6.00 -8.50
C ILE A 85 0.66 -7.01 -8.97
N ASN A 86 1.48 -6.60 -9.95
CA ASN A 86 2.56 -7.43 -10.46
C ASN A 86 3.85 -7.11 -9.71
N LYS A 87 4.29 -8.00 -8.80
CA LYS A 87 5.59 -7.90 -8.14
C LYS A 87 6.45 -9.09 -8.58
N ASN A 88 7.65 -8.81 -9.09
CA ASN A 88 8.66 -9.81 -9.45
C ASN A 88 8.18 -10.89 -10.45
N GLY A 89 7.33 -10.52 -11.42
CA GLY A 89 6.81 -11.45 -12.44
C GLY A 89 5.78 -12.46 -11.94
N LYS A 90 5.44 -12.44 -10.64
CA LYS A 90 4.34 -13.22 -10.07
C LYS A 90 3.17 -12.27 -9.80
N ARG A 91 2.03 -12.52 -10.45
CA ARG A 91 0.78 -11.79 -10.21
C ARG A 91 0.31 -12.08 -8.78
N THR A 92 0.38 -11.10 -7.91
CA THR A 92 -0.17 -11.20 -6.56
C THR A 92 -1.45 -10.37 -6.53
N ARG A 93 -2.58 -11.02 -6.26
CA ARG A 93 -3.82 -10.30 -5.96
C ARG A 93 -3.67 -9.69 -4.59
N VAL A 94 -3.76 -8.37 -4.51
CA VAL A 94 -3.74 -7.64 -3.25
C VAL A 94 -5.16 -7.14 -3.06
N LEU A 95 -5.79 -7.56 -1.97
CA LEU A 95 -7.03 -6.92 -1.53
C LEU A 95 -6.68 -5.47 -1.21
N ALA A 96 -7.30 -4.54 -1.94
CA ALA A 96 -7.19 -3.13 -1.64
C ALA A 96 -8.57 -2.71 -1.15
N HIS A 97 -8.61 -2.11 0.04
CA HIS A 97 -9.85 -1.57 0.58
C HIS A 97 -10.13 -0.22 -0.08
N TYR A 98 -11.35 -0.09 -0.57
CA TYR A 98 -11.86 1.14 -1.15
C TYR A 98 -13.02 1.61 -0.31
N LYS A 99 -13.06 2.92 -0.08
CA LYS A 99 -14.15 3.56 0.63
C LYS A 99 -14.98 4.37 -0.33
N PHE A 100 -16.28 4.19 -0.20
CA PHE A 100 -17.24 5.07 -0.82
C PHE A 100 -16.98 6.50 -0.35
N THR A 101 -16.90 7.41 -1.31
CA THR A 101 -16.59 8.82 -1.04
C THR A 101 -17.82 9.69 -1.31
N ARG A 102 -18.39 9.58 -2.51
CA ARG A 102 -19.46 10.47 -2.98
C ARG A 102 -20.20 9.90 -4.19
N GLU A 103 -21.43 10.34 -4.39
CA GLU A 103 -22.21 10.15 -5.61
C GLU A 103 -22.40 11.43 -6.42
N PHE A 104 -22.54 11.27 -7.73
CA PHE A 104 -22.79 12.34 -8.69
C PHE A 104 -23.96 11.96 -9.61
N GLU A 105 -24.70 12.96 -10.05
CA GLU A 105 -25.83 12.79 -10.99
C GLU A 105 -25.35 12.67 -12.44
N SER A 106 -24.13 13.12 -12.75
CA SER A 106 -23.60 13.08 -14.09
C SER A 106 -22.09 12.86 -14.15
N ILE A 107 -21.66 12.31 -15.29
CA ILE A 107 -20.25 12.01 -15.56
C ILE A 107 -19.41 13.29 -15.52
N ASP A 108 -19.97 14.37 -16.05
CA ASP A 108 -19.32 15.67 -16.09
C ASP A 108 -19.12 16.24 -14.68
N GLN A 109 -20.09 16.08 -13.78
CA GLN A 109 -19.94 16.49 -12.39
C GLN A 109 -18.79 15.75 -11.70
N ALA A 110 -18.71 14.42 -11.88
CA ALA A 110 -17.65 13.61 -11.31
C ALA A 110 -16.25 14.01 -11.83
N TYR A 111 -16.13 14.27 -13.13
CA TYR A 111 -14.86 14.72 -13.71
C TYR A 111 -14.47 16.13 -13.34
N ASN A 112 -15.44 17.05 -13.24
CA ASN A 112 -15.16 18.40 -12.78
C ASN A 112 -14.69 18.38 -11.33
N PHE A 113 -15.32 17.56 -10.48
CA PHE A 113 -14.85 17.36 -9.10
C PHE A 113 -13.38 16.90 -9.05
N LEU A 114 -12.98 15.93 -9.89
CA LEU A 114 -11.58 15.47 -9.94
C LEU A 114 -10.60 16.52 -10.49
N LYS A 115 -11.06 17.41 -11.39
CA LYS A 115 -10.25 18.51 -11.90
C LYS A 115 -10.05 19.61 -10.87
N ASP A 116 -11.09 19.89 -10.09
CA ASP A 116 -11.08 20.90 -9.04
C ASP A 116 -10.27 20.44 -7.82
N ASP A 117 -10.10 19.14 -7.63
CA ASP A 117 -9.17 18.52 -6.68
C ASP A 117 -7.71 18.63 -7.15
N ILE A 118 -7.25 19.87 -7.34
CA ILE A 118 -5.91 20.23 -7.80
C ILE A 118 -4.83 19.64 -6.88
N GLU A 119 -5.13 19.52 -5.59
CA GLU A 119 -4.20 19.02 -4.58
C GLU A 119 -3.72 17.60 -4.88
N ASN A 120 -4.62 16.74 -5.37
CA ASN A 120 -4.31 15.34 -5.61
C ASN A 120 -3.91 15.06 -7.07
N ASN A 121 -4.15 16.01 -7.98
CA ASN A 121 -3.73 15.99 -9.38
C ASN A 121 -3.95 14.61 -10.03
N TRP A 122 -5.20 14.23 -10.20
CA TRP A 122 -5.59 12.90 -10.68
C TRP A 122 -5.38 12.74 -12.19
N SER A 123 -4.77 11.63 -12.59
CA SER A 123 -4.62 11.21 -13.98
C SER A 123 -5.39 9.92 -14.25
N ARG A 124 -6.15 9.90 -15.35
CA ARG A 124 -6.87 8.70 -15.78
C ARG A 124 -5.88 7.66 -16.30
N ILE A 125 -5.93 6.45 -15.75
CA ILE A 125 -5.04 5.34 -16.14
C ILE A 125 -5.72 4.44 -17.17
N ARG A 126 -6.96 4.05 -16.89
CA ARG A 126 -7.68 3.03 -17.66
C ARG A 126 -9.18 3.12 -17.45
N MET A 127 -9.91 2.71 -18.49
CA MET A 127 -11.35 2.47 -18.47
C MET A 127 -11.59 0.98 -18.68
N ARG A 128 -12.55 0.39 -17.97
CA ARG A 128 -13.00 -0.99 -18.19
C ARG A 128 -14.51 -1.03 -18.24
N LYS A 129 -15.05 -1.70 -19.25
CA LYS A 129 -16.47 -2.10 -19.26
C LYS A 129 -16.61 -3.43 -18.53
N THR A 130 -17.56 -3.47 -17.62
CA THR A 130 -18.00 -4.65 -16.87
C THR A 130 -19.43 -5.00 -17.29
N ASN A 131 -19.97 -6.11 -16.80
CA ASN A 131 -21.36 -6.45 -17.07
C ASN A 131 -22.32 -5.48 -16.37
N ASP A 132 -21.91 -4.95 -15.23
CA ASP A 132 -22.72 -4.06 -14.39
C ASP A 132 -22.51 -2.58 -14.72
N GLY A 133 -21.78 -2.27 -15.81
CA GLY A 133 -21.54 -0.91 -16.28
C GLY A 133 -20.08 -0.60 -16.61
N THR A 134 -19.60 0.59 -16.28
CA THR A 134 -18.25 1.07 -16.61
C THR A 134 -17.46 1.45 -15.36
N LYS A 135 -16.17 1.10 -15.33
CA LYS A 135 -15.23 1.43 -14.26
C LYS A 135 -14.06 2.22 -14.79
N ASP A 136 -13.93 3.46 -14.35
CA ASP A 136 -12.80 4.33 -14.66
C ASP A 136 -11.83 4.43 -13.49
N CYS A 137 -10.55 4.24 -13.80
CA CYS A 137 -9.46 4.20 -12.83
C CYS A 137 -8.58 5.44 -12.96
N PHE A 138 -8.36 6.10 -11.83
CA PHE A 138 -7.48 7.25 -11.69
C PHE A 138 -6.33 6.91 -10.74
N SER A 139 -5.15 7.45 -11.01
CA SER A 139 -4.04 7.51 -10.05
C SER A 139 -3.60 8.93 -9.88
N CYS A 140 -3.06 9.23 -8.71
CA CYS A 140 -2.32 10.46 -8.53
C CYS A 140 -1.18 10.58 -9.57
N SER A 141 -1.02 11.76 -10.15
CA SER A 141 0.02 12.03 -11.16
C SER A 141 1.44 12.06 -10.57
N THR A 142 1.58 12.19 -9.26
CA THR A 142 2.88 12.22 -8.59
C THR A 142 3.59 10.87 -8.71
N LYS A 143 4.86 10.91 -9.13
CA LYS A 143 5.70 9.71 -9.26
C LYS A 143 5.76 8.96 -7.94
N MET A 144 5.56 7.65 -8.00
CA MET A 144 5.58 6.70 -6.87
C MET A 144 4.37 6.74 -5.92
N CYS A 145 3.45 7.70 -6.10
CA CYS A 145 2.21 7.69 -5.33
C CYS A 145 1.37 6.46 -5.69
N ARG A 146 0.83 5.80 -4.66
CA ARG A 146 0.00 4.60 -4.80
C ARG A 146 -1.48 4.84 -4.60
N SER A 147 -1.85 6.09 -4.27
CA SER A 147 -3.24 6.49 -4.12
C SER A 147 -3.98 6.33 -5.45
N LYS A 148 -5.14 5.71 -5.38
CA LYS A 148 -5.99 5.39 -6.52
C LYS A 148 -7.44 5.71 -6.22
N LEU A 149 -8.16 6.04 -7.27
CA LEU A 149 -9.57 6.35 -7.21
C LEU A 149 -10.28 5.66 -8.37
N TYR A 150 -11.53 5.28 -8.12
CA TYR A 150 -12.43 4.72 -9.10
C TYR A 150 -13.69 5.55 -9.22
N ILE A 151 -14.10 5.78 -10.46
CA ILE A 151 -15.46 6.21 -10.78
C ILE A 151 -16.18 4.99 -11.35
N LEU A 152 -17.31 4.64 -10.75
CA LEU A 152 -18.17 3.54 -11.20
C LEU A 152 -19.45 4.13 -11.78
N PHE A 153 -19.77 3.67 -12.98
CA PHE A 153 -21.01 3.94 -13.70
C PHE A 153 -21.77 2.62 -13.70
N HIS A 154 -22.90 2.53 -13.02
CA HIS A 154 -23.74 1.35 -13.06
C HIS A 154 -24.76 1.50 -14.20
N ASP A 155 -25.03 0.43 -14.96
CA ASP A 155 -25.98 0.53 -16.08
C ASP A 155 -27.45 0.59 -15.59
N GLU A 156 -27.72 0.12 -14.36
CA GLU A 156 -29.04 0.10 -13.74
C GLU A 156 -29.34 1.35 -12.88
N GLU A 157 -28.30 2.08 -12.48
CA GLU A 157 -28.41 3.27 -11.64
C GLU A 157 -28.04 4.51 -12.46
N GLU A 158 -28.82 5.58 -12.34
CA GLU A 158 -28.48 6.87 -12.98
C GLU A 158 -27.33 7.58 -12.26
N ASN A 159 -26.98 7.12 -11.05
CA ASN A 159 -25.97 7.73 -10.20
C ASN A 159 -24.57 7.16 -10.46
N ILE A 160 -23.58 8.00 -10.20
CA ILE A 160 -22.17 7.71 -10.45
C ILE A 160 -21.44 7.76 -9.13
N SER A 161 -20.82 6.65 -8.74
CA SER A 161 -20.18 6.54 -7.44
C SER A 161 -18.66 6.68 -7.52
N LEU A 162 -18.11 7.39 -6.54
CA LEU A 162 -16.69 7.67 -6.37
C LEU A 162 -16.14 6.86 -5.20
N TRP A 163 -15.09 6.10 -5.49
CA TRP A 163 -14.47 5.20 -4.51
C TRP A 163 -12.97 5.51 -4.42
N ASN A 164 -12.49 5.83 -3.23
CA ASN A 164 -11.09 6.15 -3.01
C ASN A 164 -10.38 4.98 -2.32
N SER A 165 -9.12 4.75 -2.67
CA SER A 165 -8.28 3.80 -1.95
C SER A 165 -7.99 4.32 -0.55
N ASP A 166 -7.94 3.42 0.43
CA ASP A 166 -7.51 3.75 1.80
C ASP A 166 -6.01 4.07 1.93
N ILE A 167 -5.30 4.22 0.81
CA ILE A 167 -3.88 4.51 0.77
C ILE A 167 -3.71 6.03 0.77
N PRO A 168 -3.23 6.65 1.87
CA PRO A 168 -2.99 8.07 1.89
C PRO A 168 -1.88 8.45 0.90
N HIS A 169 -1.98 9.64 0.33
CA HIS A 169 -0.92 10.22 -0.50
C HIS A 169 0.38 10.30 0.30
N ASP A 170 1.49 9.89 -0.32
CA ASP A 170 2.83 9.93 0.26
C ASP A 170 3.65 11.10 -0.28
N HIS A 171 2.97 12.19 -0.67
CA HIS A 171 3.55 13.44 -1.11
C HIS A 171 2.66 14.60 -0.65
N SER A 172 3.24 15.79 -0.50
CA SER A 172 2.48 17.02 -0.24
C SER A 172 2.02 17.65 -1.55
N SER A 173 0.81 18.18 -1.57
CA SER A 173 0.22 18.96 -2.67
C SER A 173 0.83 20.36 -2.81
N VAL A 174 1.49 20.84 -1.75
CA VAL A 174 2.01 22.20 -1.68
C VAL A 174 3.41 22.25 -2.28
N GLU A 175 3.52 22.83 -3.47
CA GLU A 175 4.78 23.41 -3.94
C GLU A 175 5.18 24.48 -2.91
N ASP A 176 6.35 24.35 -2.28
CA ASP A 176 6.88 25.42 -1.44
C ASP A 176 7.10 26.69 -2.29
N ASP A 177 6.94 27.87 -1.70
CA ASP A 177 7.04 29.21 -2.34
C ASP A 177 8.34 29.43 -3.16
N ASP A 178 9.34 28.55 -2.98
CA ASP A 178 10.62 28.54 -3.68
C ASP A 178 10.65 27.67 -4.97
N GLY A 179 9.52 27.10 -5.40
CA GLY A 179 9.44 26.26 -6.61
C GLY A 179 10.27 24.97 -6.55
N LYS A 180 10.75 24.58 -5.37
CA LYS A 180 11.46 23.32 -5.14
C LYS A 180 10.52 22.31 -4.50
N VAL A 181 9.97 21.44 -5.34
CA VAL A 181 9.06 20.32 -5.00
C VAL A 181 9.67 19.29 -4.02
N TYR A 182 10.97 19.36 -3.74
CA TYR A 182 11.68 18.37 -2.95
C TYR A 182 12.40 18.99 -1.75
N GLY A 183 11.74 18.97 -0.59
CA GLY A 183 12.36 19.38 0.66
C GLY A 183 11.46 19.13 1.87
N ILE A 184 12.08 19.05 3.05
CA ILE A 184 11.38 19.33 4.30
C ILE A 184 11.51 20.83 4.52
N ASN A 185 10.40 21.54 4.77
CA ASN A 185 10.44 22.96 5.06
C ASN A 185 11.24 23.24 6.35
N GLN A 186 11.71 24.48 6.50
CA GLN A 186 12.64 24.81 7.58
C GLN A 186 12.04 24.58 8.98
N VAL A 187 10.78 24.98 9.18
CA VAL A 187 10.04 24.79 10.44
C VAL A 187 9.98 23.31 10.84
N THR A 188 9.65 22.42 9.90
CA THR A 188 9.62 20.98 10.19
C THR A 188 11.01 20.40 10.41
N LYS A 189 12.06 20.90 9.73
CA LYS A 189 13.45 20.47 10.00
C LYS A 189 13.87 20.76 11.45
N GLU A 190 13.54 21.95 11.94
CA GLU A 190 13.84 22.36 13.32
C GLU A 190 13.12 21.45 14.31
N GLN A 191 11.84 21.16 14.07
CA GLN A 191 11.06 20.25 14.92
C GLN A 191 11.60 18.82 14.90
N ILE A 192 12.03 18.32 13.73
CA ILE A 192 12.72 17.03 13.63
C ILE A 192 14.01 17.05 14.45
N GLY A 193 14.76 18.17 14.44
CA GLY A 193 15.97 18.35 15.25
C GLY A 193 15.69 18.23 16.75
N ILE A 194 14.66 18.91 17.25
CA ILE A 194 14.22 18.84 18.65
C ILE A 194 13.80 17.41 19.02
N LEU A 195 12.97 16.77 18.19
CA LEU A 195 12.55 15.37 18.40
C LEU A 195 13.74 14.41 18.41
N TYR A 196 14.71 14.63 17.51
CA TYR A 196 15.92 13.83 17.46
C TYR A 196 16.77 14.00 18.71
N GLN A 197 16.92 15.22 19.24
CA GLN A 197 17.65 15.50 20.47
C GLN A 197 16.96 14.89 21.70
N THR A 198 15.64 14.88 21.75
CA THR A 198 14.80 14.30 22.82
C THR A 198 14.67 12.76 22.75
N ARG A 199 15.60 12.08 22.06
CA ARG A 199 15.72 10.61 21.91
C ARG A 199 14.76 9.94 20.92
N VAL A 200 13.99 10.69 20.13
CA VAL A 200 13.20 10.13 19.04
C VAL A 200 14.08 10.00 17.78
N LYS A 201 14.81 8.89 17.66
CA LYS A 201 15.88 8.75 16.64
C LYS A 201 15.44 8.15 15.30
N THR A 202 14.28 7.51 15.24
CA THR A 202 13.82 6.80 14.03
C THR A 202 12.84 7.65 13.23
N ALA A 203 12.92 7.57 11.90
CA ALA A 203 12.02 8.34 11.03
C ALA A 203 10.54 8.00 11.25
N THR A 204 10.22 6.75 11.59
CA THR A 204 8.86 6.34 11.94
C THR A 204 8.37 7.01 13.21
N ASN A 205 9.17 7.02 14.28
CA ASN A 205 8.75 7.63 15.54
C ASN A 205 8.66 9.16 15.42
N ILE A 206 9.62 9.77 14.71
CA ILE A 206 9.57 11.21 14.40
C ILE A 206 8.30 11.54 13.61
N LEU A 207 7.95 10.74 12.59
CA LEU A 207 6.72 10.94 11.83
C LEU A 207 5.47 10.85 12.71
N TYR A 208 5.41 9.87 13.62
CA TYR A 208 4.28 9.75 14.55
C TYR A 208 4.22 10.92 15.52
N SER A 209 5.34 11.36 16.09
CA SER A 209 5.36 12.52 16.99
C SER A 209 4.97 13.82 16.28
N LEU A 210 5.42 14.03 15.04
CA LEU A 210 4.98 15.18 14.23
C LEU A 210 3.48 15.11 13.94
N ARG A 211 2.96 13.92 13.62
CA ARG A 211 1.52 13.71 13.40
C ARG A 211 0.71 13.90 14.67
N GLU A 212 1.22 13.46 15.82
CA GLU A 212 0.57 13.65 17.11
C GLU A 212 0.49 15.13 17.46
N GLN A 213 1.58 15.87 17.27
CA GLN A 213 1.60 17.32 17.38
C GLN A 213 0.53 17.92 16.47
N VAL A 214 0.52 17.63 15.16
CA VAL A 214 -0.52 18.14 14.23
C VAL A 214 -1.94 17.68 14.58
N SER A 215 -2.12 16.47 15.08
CA SER A 215 -3.45 15.90 15.40
C SER A 215 -4.03 16.51 16.68
N GLN A 216 -3.19 16.92 17.64
CA GLN A 216 -3.60 17.73 18.78
C GLN A 216 -4.09 19.14 18.38
N PHE A 217 -3.93 19.53 17.11
CA PHE A 217 -4.37 20.80 16.52
C PHE A 217 -5.47 20.66 15.46
N LYS A 218 -6.07 19.48 15.25
CA LYS A 218 -7.41 19.47 14.64
C LYS A 218 -8.34 20.12 15.65
N GLU A 219 -9.02 21.19 15.26
CA GLU A 219 -10.05 21.84 16.08
C GLU A 219 -10.95 20.75 16.69
N LYS A 220 -10.75 20.43 17.97
CA LYS A 220 -11.91 20.02 18.75
C LYS A 220 -12.72 21.30 18.82
N LYS A 221 -13.83 21.35 18.07
CA LYS A 221 -14.90 22.30 18.32
C LYS A 221 -15.37 22.05 19.76
N PHE A 222 -14.70 22.66 20.71
CA PHE A 222 -15.27 22.92 22.00
C PHE A 222 -15.96 24.27 21.85
N ASP A 223 -17.25 24.30 22.16
CA ASP A 223 -18.12 25.45 21.99
C ASP A 223 -17.79 26.62 22.95
N ASP A 224 -16.72 26.55 23.73
CA ASP A 224 -16.31 27.60 24.66
C ASP A 224 -14.77 27.71 24.69
N ASP A 225 -14.30 28.97 24.62
CA ASP A 225 -12.91 29.45 24.66
C ASP A 225 -12.09 29.49 23.36
N SER A 226 -12.44 30.45 22.50
CA SER A 226 -11.69 30.87 21.30
C SER A 226 -10.35 31.59 21.58
N ASN A 227 -9.91 31.72 22.83
CA ASN A 227 -8.74 32.54 23.19
C ASN A 227 -7.56 31.78 23.84
N VAL A 228 -7.61 30.45 23.96
CA VAL A 228 -6.46 29.68 24.48
C VAL A 228 -5.53 29.30 23.33
N ILE A 229 -4.55 30.16 23.04
CA ILE A 229 -3.45 29.84 22.12
C ILE A 229 -2.64 28.70 22.75
N ASN A 230 -2.72 27.49 22.17
CA ASN A 230 -1.93 26.36 22.65
C ASN A 230 -0.43 26.69 22.45
N PRO A 231 0.38 26.74 23.53
CA PRO A 231 1.80 27.11 23.46
C PRO A 231 2.66 26.12 22.67
N LEU A 232 2.12 24.94 22.33
CA LEU A 232 2.79 23.94 21.50
C LEU A 232 2.52 24.10 20.00
N TYR A 233 1.68 25.06 19.60
CA TYR A 233 1.41 25.33 18.20
C TYR A 233 2.64 25.90 17.50
N VAL A 234 3.08 25.21 16.44
CA VAL A 234 4.15 25.70 15.56
C VAL A 234 3.52 26.02 14.20
N PRO A 235 3.20 27.30 13.93
CA PRO A 235 2.65 27.71 12.64
C PRO A 235 3.55 27.25 11.48
N GLY A 236 2.96 26.71 10.42
CA GLY A 236 3.69 26.32 9.21
C GLY A 236 4.37 24.94 9.27
N LEU A 237 4.09 24.11 10.27
CA LEU A 237 4.58 22.73 10.30
C LEU A 237 3.92 21.89 9.19
N LYS A 238 4.70 21.40 8.22
CA LYS A 238 4.25 20.48 7.16
C LYS A 238 4.71 19.07 7.48
N ILE A 239 3.82 18.08 7.46
CA ILE A 239 4.16 16.67 7.74
C ILE A 239 4.96 16.07 6.57
N PRO A 240 6.24 15.71 6.75
CA PRO A 240 7.06 15.15 5.69
C PRO A 240 6.85 13.63 5.60
N THR A 241 7.28 13.04 4.49
CA THR A 241 7.24 11.59 4.30
C THR A 241 8.30 10.89 5.13
N LYS A 242 8.08 9.61 5.44
CA LYS A 242 9.10 8.78 6.13
C LYS A 242 10.44 8.76 5.38
N LEU A 243 10.42 8.77 4.04
CA LEU A 243 11.62 8.79 3.22
C LEU A 243 12.37 10.13 3.34
N GLN A 244 11.65 11.25 3.29
CA GLN A 244 12.24 12.57 3.49
C GLN A 244 12.91 12.69 4.86
N ILE A 245 12.22 12.23 5.92
CA ILE A 245 12.80 12.22 7.28
C ILE A 245 14.06 11.36 7.31
N ASN A 246 14.01 10.14 6.76
CA ASN A 246 15.19 9.26 6.72
C ASN A 246 16.38 9.91 6.01
N ASN A 247 16.14 10.53 4.85
CA ASN A 247 17.19 11.22 4.09
C ASN A 247 17.77 12.40 4.88
N TYR A 248 16.91 13.19 5.53
CA TYR A 248 17.34 14.29 6.38
C TYR A 248 18.18 13.80 7.56
N LEU A 249 17.71 12.78 8.28
CA LEU A 249 18.45 12.20 9.41
C LEU A 249 19.82 11.66 8.99
N HIS A 250 19.89 10.98 7.85
CA HIS A 250 21.13 10.42 7.33
C HIS A 250 22.12 11.51 6.90
N ASN A 251 21.63 12.60 6.32
CA ASN A 251 22.47 13.68 5.82
C ASN A 251 22.92 14.67 6.89
N THR A 252 22.11 14.84 7.95
CA THR A 252 22.30 15.89 8.95
C THR A 252 22.79 15.37 10.29
N PHE A 253 22.25 14.27 10.79
CA PHE A 253 22.53 13.82 12.17
C PHE A 253 23.40 12.56 12.24
N LYS A 254 23.46 11.75 11.17
CA LYS A 254 24.39 10.63 11.13
C LYS A 254 25.78 11.15 10.74
N PRO A 255 26.82 10.86 11.53
CA PRO A 255 28.17 11.23 11.16
C PRO A 255 28.51 10.57 9.82
N LYS A 256 28.81 11.39 8.82
CA LYS A 256 29.42 10.91 7.58
C LYS A 256 30.86 10.56 7.94
N ILE A 257 31.12 9.27 8.10
CA ILE A 257 32.50 8.79 8.12
C ILE A 257 32.97 8.91 6.68
N ASP A 258 33.59 10.03 6.34
CA ASP A 258 34.19 10.23 5.03
C ASP A 258 35.38 9.29 4.90
N PHE A 259 35.16 8.12 4.30
CA PHE A 259 36.21 7.24 3.82
C PHE A 259 36.82 7.83 2.53
N ASN A 260 37.30 9.07 2.59
CA ASN A 260 37.98 9.71 1.47
C ASN A 260 39.48 9.43 1.54
N GLU A 261 39.85 8.15 1.40
CA GLU A 261 41.14 7.78 0.82
C GLU A 261 40.94 6.59 -0.12
N GLY A 262 40.87 6.90 -1.41
CA GLY A 262 41.08 6.02 -2.57
C GLY A 262 40.77 4.53 -2.44
N LYS A 263 39.58 4.13 -2.90
CA LYS A 263 39.30 2.84 -3.59
C LYS A 263 39.91 1.55 -2.98
N LYS A 264 40.09 1.46 -1.66
CA LYS A 264 40.28 0.18 -0.99
C LYS A 264 39.32 0.14 0.18
N LYS A 265 38.59 -0.97 0.31
CA LYS A 265 37.78 -1.31 1.49
C LYS A 265 38.74 -1.46 2.68
N THR A 266 39.24 -0.37 3.23
CA THR A 266 40.02 -0.38 4.46
C THR A 266 39.06 -0.65 5.59
N LYS A 267 39.28 -1.76 6.30
CA LYS A 267 38.54 -2.10 7.51
C LYS A 267 38.74 -0.96 8.51
N PHE A 268 37.66 -0.55 9.16
CA PHE A 268 37.66 0.45 10.22
C PHE A 268 38.76 0.15 11.25
N SER A 269 39.77 1.01 11.35
CA SER A 269 40.87 0.83 12.29
C SER A 269 40.55 1.54 13.61
N TYR A 270 41.16 1.07 14.70
CA TYR A 270 41.03 1.74 16.01
C TYR A 270 41.53 3.19 15.99
N GLY A 271 42.52 3.51 15.14
CA GLY A 271 42.99 4.88 14.96
C GLY A 271 41.91 5.80 14.37
N ASN A 272 41.08 5.28 13.45
CA ASN A 272 39.97 6.05 12.87
C ASN A 272 38.85 6.30 13.91
N LEU A 273 38.63 5.35 14.83
CA LEU A 273 37.70 5.54 15.95
C LEU A 273 38.19 6.63 16.89
N GLN A 274 39.49 6.63 17.21
CA GLN A 274 40.08 7.60 18.12
C GLN A 274 40.06 9.03 17.54
N LEU A 275 40.44 9.20 16.27
CA LEU A 275 40.31 10.48 15.55
C LEU A 275 38.85 10.97 15.48
N TRP A 276 37.89 10.06 15.32
CA TRP A 276 36.47 10.41 15.35
C TRP A 276 36.02 10.87 16.74
N ILE A 277 36.45 10.19 17.80
CA ILE A 277 36.17 10.57 19.19
C ILE A 277 36.76 11.95 19.50
N GLU A 278 38.03 12.18 19.15
CA GLU A 278 38.73 13.44 19.41
C GLU A 278 38.07 14.63 18.67
N ASN A 279 37.70 14.46 17.40
CA ASN A 279 37.05 15.53 16.62
C ASN A 279 35.62 15.84 17.08
N ASN A 280 34.89 14.87 17.65
CA ASN A 280 33.52 15.07 18.12
C ASN A 280 33.45 15.44 19.62
N LEU A 281 34.54 15.29 20.37
CA LEU A 281 34.65 15.79 21.75
C LEU A 281 34.70 17.33 21.78
N GLU A 282 35.40 17.98 20.85
CA GLU A 282 35.44 19.44 20.76
C GLU A 282 34.09 20.07 20.40
N THR A 283 33.30 19.41 19.55
CA THR A 283 31.96 19.91 19.17
C THR A 283 30.98 19.82 20.35
N ASN A 284 31.08 18.76 21.16
CA ASN A 284 30.26 18.60 22.36
C ASN A 284 30.68 19.54 23.51
N MET A 285 31.98 19.87 23.62
CA MET A 285 32.47 20.85 24.60
C MET A 285 32.01 22.28 24.29
N LYS A 286 31.92 22.68 23.01
CA LYS A 286 31.37 23.99 22.62
C LYS A 286 29.86 24.11 22.89
N LEU A 287 29.11 23.01 22.83
CA LEU A 287 27.68 22.97 23.16
C LEU A 287 27.41 23.08 24.67
N LEU A 288 28.32 22.57 25.51
CA LEU A 288 28.25 22.74 26.97
C LEU A 288 28.46 24.19 27.42
N PHE A 289 29.24 24.98 26.66
CA PHE A 289 29.44 26.41 26.95
C PHE A 289 28.26 27.32 26.58
N TRP A 290 27.22 26.79 25.93
CA TRP A 290 25.99 27.53 25.60
C TRP A 290 24.83 27.24 26.57
N ILE A 291 25.04 26.36 27.55
CA ILE A 291 24.04 25.95 28.56
C ILE A 291 24.45 26.42 29.98
N ILE A 292 25.50 27.24 30.10
CA ILE A 292 25.85 27.98 31.33
C ILE A 292 25.69 29.47 31.03
#